data_AF-A0A530LD31-F1
#
_entry.id   AF-A0A530LD31-F1
#
_cell.length_a   1.000
_cell.length_b   1.000
_cell.length_c   1.000
_cell.angle_alpha   90.00
_cell.angle_beta   90.00
_cell.angle_gamma   90.00
#
_symmetry.space_group_name_H-M   'P 1'
#
loop_
_entity.id
_entity.type
_entity.pdbx_description
1 polymer ?
#
loop_
_entity_poly.entity_id
_entity_poly.type
_entity_poly.pdbx_seq_one_letter_code
_entity_poly.pdbx_strand_id
1 'polypeptide(L)'
;VVFTLPAEVADIAFHNKAAVYDLLFRAASETMLTIAADPKHLGARIGITAVLHTWGSAMTHHAHVHMIVPGGGISPDGSRWISSRPAFLLPVRMLGKLFRRLFLSRLVALHDAGRLAFFGAIAHLAEWQAFLRHLSPVRKKRWVVYAKAPFAGPEAVLAYLSRYTHRVAISNSRLIRFDETGVTFRYKDYRRPGADRQQVMTLAEDEFIRRFLLHILPRGFHRIRHYGLLA
;
A
#
# COMPACT_ATOMS: atom_id res chain seq x y z
N VAL A 1 9.61 -2.59 -1.51
CA VAL A 1 8.52 -3.60 -1.47
C VAL A 1 7.19 -2.86 -1.36
N VAL A 2 6.14 -3.31 -2.05
CA VAL A 2 4.83 -2.64 -2.05
C VAL A 2 3.74 -3.63 -1.67
N PHE A 3 2.95 -3.28 -0.66
CA PHE A 3 1.80 -4.05 -0.18
C PHE A 3 0.52 -3.33 -0.56
N THR A 4 -0.36 -4.00 -1.29
CA THR A 4 -1.57 -3.41 -1.85
C THR A 4 -2.81 -4.11 -1.32
N LEU A 5 -3.82 -3.33 -0.92
CA LEU A 5 -5.13 -3.89 -0.59
C LEU A 5 -5.89 -4.31 -1.85
N PRO A 6 -6.57 -5.46 -1.83
CA PRO A 6 -7.43 -5.87 -2.93
C PRO A 6 -8.64 -4.94 -3.05
N ALA A 7 -9.15 -4.76 -4.27
CA ALA A 7 -10.25 -3.83 -4.57
C ALA A 7 -11.51 -4.11 -3.73
N GLU A 8 -11.76 -5.37 -3.39
CA GLU A 8 -12.88 -5.81 -2.56
C GLU A 8 -12.85 -5.21 -1.13
N VAL A 9 -11.70 -4.72 -0.67
CA VAL A 9 -11.52 -4.07 0.65
C VAL A 9 -11.49 -2.54 0.52
N ALA A 10 -11.50 -1.99 -0.70
CA ALA A 10 -11.30 -0.56 -0.94
C ALA A 10 -12.35 0.30 -0.21
N ASP A 11 -13.64 -0.04 -0.32
CA ASP A 11 -14.71 0.73 0.31
C ASP A 11 -14.66 0.64 1.85
N ILE A 12 -14.32 -0.54 2.39
CA ILE A 12 -14.09 -0.71 3.83
C ILE A 12 -12.95 0.21 4.28
N ALA A 13 -11.85 0.24 3.53
CA ALA A 13 -10.71 1.10 3.80
C ALA A 13 -11.03 2.59 3.65
N PHE A 14 -11.90 2.95 2.69
CA PHE A 14 -12.31 4.33 2.45
C PHE A 14 -13.19 4.86 3.59
N HIS A 15 -14.16 4.10 4.08
CA HIS A 15 -14.98 4.49 5.23
C HIS A 15 -14.20 4.52 6.53
N ASN A 16 -13.16 3.68 6.66
CA ASN A 16 -12.43 3.46 7.90
C ASN A 16 -10.94 3.85 7.78
N LYS A 17 -10.64 4.98 7.12
CA LYS A 17 -9.27 5.40 6.76
C LYS A 17 -8.28 5.23 7.92
N ALA A 18 -8.58 5.78 9.10
CA ALA A 18 -7.65 5.73 10.23
C ALA A 18 -7.35 4.28 10.68
N ALA A 19 -8.39 3.49 10.95
CA ALA A 19 -8.25 2.13 11.44
C ALA A 19 -7.61 1.19 10.40
N VAL A 20 -8.08 1.27 9.15
CA VAL A 20 -7.65 0.34 8.09
C VAL A 20 -6.26 0.70 7.54
N TYR A 21 -5.91 1.98 7.46
CA TYR A 21 -4.55 2.36 7.06
C TYR A 21 -3.52 2.06 8.16
N ASP A 22 -3.89 2.22 9.44
CA ASP A 22 -3.04 1.79 10.55
C ASP A 22 -2.83 0.27 10.51
N LEU A 23 -3.90 -0.49 10.30
CA LEU A 23 -3.83 -1.94 10.10
C LEU A 23 -2.94 -2.32 8.91
N LEU A 24 -3.09 -1.63 7.76
CA LEU A 24 -2.28 -1.87 6.57
C LEU A 24 -0.79 -1.71 6.89
N PHE A 25 -0.42 -0.65 7.59
CA PHE A 25 0.96 -0.43 8.05
C PHE A 25 1.47 -1.57 8.93
N ARG A 26 0.74 -1.91 10.00
CA ARG A 26 1.13 -2.93 10.97
C ARG A 26 1.27 -4.31 10.32
N ALA A 27 0.27 -4.72 9.52
CA ALA A 27 0.27 -6.02 8.88
C ALA A 27 1.42 -6.14 7.86
N ALA A 28 1.70 -5.08 7.09
CA ALA A 28 2.78 -5.08 6.12
C ALA A 28 4.16 -5.09 6.79
N SER A 29 4.38 -4.28 7.85
CA SER A 29 5.68 -4.20 8.51
C SER A 29 6.00 -5.48 9.28
N GLU A 30 5.02 -6.03 9.99
CA GLU A 30 5.16 -7.31 10.67
C GLU A 30 5.43 -8.44 9.68
N THR A 31 4.75 -8.47 8.54
CA THR A 31 5.04 -9.46 7.49
C THR A 31 6.51 -9.42 7.06
N MET A 32 7.05 -8.21 6.85
CA MET A 32 8.45 -8.04 6.48
C MET A 32 9.39 -8.48 7.60
N LEU A 33 9.15 -8.04 8.84
CA LEU A 33 10.00 -8.35 9.99
C LEU A 33 10.01 -9.85 10.31
N THR A 34 8.83 -10.50 10.32
CA THR A 34 8.72 -11.94 10.59
C THR A 34 9.46 -12.77 9.54
N ILE A 35 9.26 -12.47 8.24
CA ILE A 35 9.88 -13.24 7.16
C ILE A 35 11.38 -12.95 7.06
N ALA A 36 11.83 -11.73 7.40
CA ALA A 36 13.25 -11.40 7.46
C ALA A 36 13.98 -12.10 8.61
N ALA A 37 13.32 -12.26 9.76
CA ALA A 37 13.91 -12.92 10.93
C ALA A 37 14.07 -14.44 10.74
N ASP A 38 13.32 -15.07 9.83
CA ASP A 38 13.42 -16.52 9.57
C ASP A 38 14.78 -16.88 8.95
N PRO A 39 15.61 -17.74 9.59
CA PRO A 39 16.90 -18.20 9.05
C PRO A 39 16.79 -18.95 7.71
N LYS A 40 15.62 -19.52 7.38
CA LYS A 40 15.36 -20.14 6.07
C LYS A 40 15.23 -19.10 4.96
N HIS A 41 15.16 -17.82 5.30
CA HIS A 41 15.03 -16.69 4.39
C HIS A 41 16.24 -15.76 4.50
N LEU A 42 16.17 -14.73 5.36
CA LEU A 42 17.28 -13.80 5.57
C LEU A 42 17.98 -14.07 6.91
N GLY A 43 17.25 -14.42 7.96
CA GLY A 43 17.80 -14.62 9.30
C GLY A 43 18.37 -13.36 9.94
N ALA A 44 17.79 -12.18 9.64
CA ALA A 44 18.34 -10.89 10.06
C ALA A 44 17.26 -9.90 10.52
N ARG A 45 17.66 -8.98 11.41
CA ARG A 45 16.88 -7.81 11.82
C ARG A 45 17.03 -6.72 10.77
N ILE A 46 15.92 -6.28 10.19
CA ILE A 46 15.89 -5.26 9.12
C ILE A 46 15.32 -3.94 9.64
N GLY A 47 15.67 -2.85 8.96
CA GLY A 47 15.02 -1.54 9.11
C GLY A 47 14.03 -1.29 7.97
N ILE A 48 12.93 -0.57 8.24
CA ILE A 48 11.91 -0.28 7.22
C ILE A 48 11.50 1.18 7.32
N THR A 49 11.51 1.89 6.19
CA THR A 49 10.78 3.16 6.02
C THR A 49 9.57 2.92 5.14
N ALA A 50 8.38 3.11 5.70
CA ALA A 50 7.10 2.81 5.07
C ALA A 50 6.32 4.09 4.76
N VAL A 51 5.75 4.19 3.57
CA VAL A 51 5.01 5.35 3.07
C VAL A 51 3.64 4.92 2.53
N LEU A 52 2.57 5.48 3.09
CA LEU A 52 1.20 5.23 2.66
C LEU A 52 0.84 6.03 1.41
N HIS A 53 0.30 5.34 0.41
CA HIS A 53 -0.31 5.89 -0.79
C HIS A 53 -1.76 5.41 -0.88
N THR A 54 -2.68 6.28 -1.27
CA THR A 54 -4.13 5.98 -1.31
C THR A 54 -4.75 6.11 -2.69
N TRP A 55 -3.94 6.23 -3.74
CA TRP A 55 -4.39 6.52 -5.10
C TRP A 55 -3.78 5.59 -6.14
N GLY A 56 -4.55 5.29 -7.19
CA GLY A 56 -4.06 4.77 -8.46
C GLY A 56 -3.63 5.91 -9.39
N SER A 57 -3.12 5.57 -10.58
CA SER A 57 -2.77 6.60 -11.57
C SER A 57 -3.99 7.44 -11.96
N ALA A 58 -5.17 6.83 -12.13
CA ALA A 58 -6.42 7.53 -12.42
C ALA A 58 -7.04 8.31 -11.23
N MET A 59 -6.31 8.51 -10.12
CA MET A 59 -6.78 9.12 -8.87
C MET A 59 -7.99 8.41 -8.24
N THR A 60 -8.18 7.14 -8.57
CA THR A 60 -9.15 6.29 -7.87
C THR A 60 -8.57 5.83 -6.54
N HIS A 61 -9.42 5.58 -5.55
CA HIS A 61 -8.98 5.09 -4.25
C HIS A 61 -8.29 3.72 -4.39
N HIS A 62 -7.07 3.64 -3.88
CA HIS A 62 -6.22 2.45 -3.98
C HIS A 62 -5.16 2.49 -2.87
N ALA A 63 -5.52 1.98 -1.69
CA ALA A 63 -4.64 2.00 -0.53
C ALA A 63 -3.52 0.95 -0.63
N HIS A 64 -2.28 1.42 -0.50
CA HIS A 64 -1.08 0.59 -0.53
C HIS A 64 0.07 1.26 0.22
N VAL A 65 1.01 0.47 0.71
CA VAL A 65 2.20 0.98 1.41
C VAL A 65 3.45 0.61 0.63
N HIS A 66 4.26 1.63 0.31
CA HIS A 66 5.61 1.47 -0.21
C HIS A 66 6.59 1.35 0.95
N MET A 67 7.44 0.35 0.91
CA MET A 67 8.47 0.09 1.92
C MET A 67 9.85 0.12 1.27
N ILE A 68 10.71 0.98 1.80
CA ILE A 68 12.14 0.95 1.53
C ILE A 68 12.79 0.17 2.66
N VAL A 69 13.57 -0.81 2.25
CA VAL A 69 14.17 -1.80 3.13
C VAL A 69 15.61 -2.00 2.65
N PRO A 70 16.61 -2.00 3.53
CA PRO A 70 17.98 -2.30 3.15
C PRO A 70 18.09 -3.67 2.48
N GLY A 71 19.11 -3.84 1.64
CA GLY A 71 19.43 -5.11 0.97
C GLY A 71 20.03 -6.17 1.91
N GLY A 72 19.60 -6.21 3.17
CA GLY A 72 20.16 -7.04 4.24
C GLY A 72 19.70 -6.55 5.61
N GLY A 73 20.29 -7.10 6.67
CA GLY A 73 19.99 -6.72 8.05
C GLY A 73 21.11 -7.07 9.01
N ILE A 74 20.95 -6.74 10.28
CA ILE A 74 21.89 -7.10 11.35
C ILE A 74 21.55 -8.51 11.85
N SER A 75 22.56 -9.33 12.11
CA SER A 75 22.38 -10.66 12.71
C SER A 75 21.60 -10.60 14.03
N PRO A 76 20.93 -11.70 14.44
CA PRO A 76 20.13 -11.72 15.66
C PRO A 76 20.94 -11.35 16.92
N ASP A 77 22.20 -11.79 16.99
CA ASP A 77 23.17 -11.48 18.04
C ASP A 77 23.80 -10.08 17.93
N GLY A 78 23.55 -9.34 16.84
CA GLY A 78 24.09 -7.99 16.64
C GLY A 78 25.52 -7.93 16.12
N SER A 79 26.20 -9.05 15.93
CA SER A 79 27.63 -9.11 15.66
C SER A 79 28.03 -8.73 14.23
N ARG A 80 27.14 -8.92 13.24
CA ARG A 80 27.49 -8.76 11.83
C ARG A 80 26.32 -8.39 10.92
N TRP A 81 26.65 -7.88 9.74
CA TRP A 81 25.69 -7.69 8.67
C TRP A 81 25.41 -9.00 7.91
N ILE A 82 24.14 -9.21 7.54
CA ILE A 82 23.68 -10.31 6.70
C ILE A 82 23.08 -9.70 5.43
N SER A 83 23.80 -9.84 4.33
CA SER A 83 23.35 -9.38 3.01
C SER A 83 22.27 -10.29 2.44
N SER A 84 21.29 -9.67 1.78
CA SER A 84 20.29 -10.38 1.00
C SER A 84 20.84 -10.89 -0.33
N ARG A 85 20.10 -11.79 -0.97
CA ARG A 85 20.45 -12.27 -2.32
C ARG A 85 20.23 -11.14 -3.35
N PRO A 86 21.06 -11.04 -4.40
CA PRO A 86 21.00 -9.92 -5.36
C PRO A 86 19.63 -9.73 -6.05
N ALA A 87 18.90 -10.81 -6.29
CA ALA A 87 17.65 -10.76 -7.05
C ALA A 87 16.45 -10.24 -6.24
N PHE A 88 16.28 -10.67 -4.99
CA PHE A 88 15.18 -10.25 -4.14
C PHE A 88 15.48 -10.44 -2.65
N LEU A 89 15.03 -9.48 -1.84
CA LEU A 89 15.23 -9.46 -0.40
C LEU A 89 14.54 -10.62 0.33
N LEU A 90 13.26 -10.88 0.02
CA LEU A 90 12.45 -11.95 0.62
C LEU A 90 11.50 -12.59 -0.41
N PRO A 91 11.05 -13.84 -0.21
CA PRO A 91 10.13 -14.51 -1.13
C PRO A 91 8.74 -13.84 -1.18
N VAL A 92 8.40 -13.19 -2.31
CA VAL A 92 7.14 -12.44 -2.46
C VAL A 92 5.87 -13.27 -2.25
N ARG A 93 5.90 -14.57 -2.57
CA ARG A 93 4.77 -15.48 -2.34
C ARG A 93 4.49 -15.67 -0.85
N MET A 94 5.55 -15.73 -0.02
CA MET A 94 5.42 -15.86 1.43
C MET A 94 4.92 -14.56 2.04
N LEU A 95 5.47 -13.42 1.59
CA LEU A 95 4.98 -12.10 1.99
C LEU A 95 3.47 -11.95 1.72
N GLY A 96 3.02 -12.28 0.51
CA GLY A 96 1.59 -12.18 0.16
C GLY A 96 0.68 -13.07 1.02
N LYS A 97 1.12 -14.31 1.33
CA LYS A 97 0.35 -15.23 2.19
C LYS A 97 0.25 -14.73 3.63
N LEU A 98 1.37 -14.33 4.23
CA LEU A 98 1.39 -13.86 5.62
C LEU A 98 0.66 -12.53 5.76
N PHE A 99 0.89 -11.59 4.85
CA PHE A 99 0.19 -10.30 4.84
C PHE A 99 -1.32 -10.46 4.77
N ARG A 100 -1.82 -11.30 3.85
CA ARG A 100 -3.26 -11.64 3.76
C ARG A 100 -3.80 -12.15 5.08
N ARG A 101 -3.10 -13.09 5.73
CA ARG A 101 -3.53 -13.68 7.00
C ARG A 101 -3.59 -12.63 8.11
N LEU A 102 -2.51 -11.88 8.31
CA LEU A 102 -2.42 -10.86 9.36
C LEU A 102 -3.47 -9.76 9.16
N PHE A 103 -3.59 -9.26 7.93
CA PHE A 103 -4.53 -8.19 7.62
C PHE A 103 -5.98 -8.64 7.82
N LEU A 104 -6.38 -9.78 7.25
CA LEU A 104 -7.78 -10.23 7.35
C LEU A 104 -8.17 -10.61 8.77
N SER A 105 -7.27 -11.24 9.54
CA SER A 105 -7.57 -11.62 10.93
C SER A 105 -7.79 -10.39 11.80
N ARG A 106 -6.97 -9.35 11.64
CA ARG A 106 -7.11 -8.10 12.40
C ARG A 106 -8.24 -7.22 11.89
N LEU A 107 -8.55 -7.26 10.59
CA LEU A 107 -9.72 -6.57 10.06
C LEU A 107 -11.01 -7.16 10.66
N VAL A 108 -11.06 -8.49 10.79
CA VAL A 108 -12.15 -9.18 11.49
C VAL A 108 -12.21 -8.76 12.96
N ALA A 109 -11.08 -8.73 13.67
CA ALA A 109 -11.06 -8.26 15.06
C ALA A 109 -11.50 -6.78 15.23
N LEU A 110 -11.24 -5.91 14.24
CA LEU A 110 -11.76 -4.54 14.25
C LEU A 110 -13.29 -4.51 14.06
N HIS A 111 -13.85 -5.42 13.26
CA HIS A 111 -15.29 -5.57 13.11
C HIS A 111 -15.93 -6.07 14.42
N ASP A 112 -15.40 -7.15 15.00
CA ASP A 112 -15.86 -7.72 16.27
C ASP A 112 -15.88 -6.69 17.40
N ALA A 113 -14.89 -5.80 17.42
CA ALA A 113 -14.78 -4.74 18.42
C ALA A 113 -15.66 -3.51 18.13
N GLY A 114 -16.50 -3.52 17.09
CA GLY A 114 -17.34 -2.39 16.70
C GLY A 114 -16.55 -1.16 16.22
N ARG A 115 -15.29 -1.34 15.79
CA ARG A 115 -14.38 -0.26 15.41
C ARG A 115 -14.41 0.09 13.92
N LEU A 116 -15.31 -0.54 13.16
CA LEU A 116 -15.54 -0.25 11.75
C LEU A 116 -16.94 0.33 11.57
N ALA A 117 -17.01 1.42 10.80
CA ALA A 117 -18.24 2.03 10.35
C ALA A 117 -18.49 1.72 8.88
N PHE A 118 -19.77 1.57 8.53
CA PHE A 118 -20.22 1.21 7.19
C PHE A 118 -21.38 2.11 6.79
N PHE A 119 -21.33 2.66 5.57
CA PHE A 119 -22.29 3.65 5.08
C PHE A 119 -22.73 3.31 3.66
N GLY A 120 -23.87 3.87 3.23
CA GLY A 120 -24.36 3.75 1.86
C GLY A 120 -24.45 2.30 1.39
N ALA A 121 -23.89 2.01 0.20
CA ALA A 121 -23.97 0.70 -0.44
C ALA A 121 -23.40 -0.46 0.38
N ILE A 122 -22.48 -0.19 1.32
CA ILE A 122 -21.86 -1.22 2.16
C ILE A 122 -22.38 -1.23 3.60
N ALA A 123 -23.45 -0.49 3.92
CA ALA A 123 -24.00 -0.42 5.29
C ALA A 123 -24.35 -1.81 5.87
N HIS A 124 -24.82 -2.73 5.02
CA HIS A 124 -25.12 -4.11 5.37
C HIS A 124 -23.91 -4.90 5.92
N LEU A 125 -22.68 -4.44 5.68
CA LEU A 125 -21.46 -5.05 6.24
C LEU A 125 -21.29 -4.78 7.75
N ALA A 126 -22.14 -3.95 8.37
CA ALA A 126 -22.21 -3.86 9.82
C ALA A 126 -22.63 -5.21 10.44
N GLU A 127 -23.43 -6.01 9.74
CA GLU A 127 -23.78 -7.36 10.19
C GLU A 127 -22.61 -8.32 10.03
N TRP A 128 -22.26 -9.02 11.11
CA TRP A 128 -21.16 -9.98 11.15
C TRP A 128 -21.19 -11.01 10.01
N GLN A 129 -22.36 -11.62 9.78
CA GLN A 129 -22.48 -12.67 8.76
C GLN A 129 -22.29 -12.12 7.34
N ALA A 130 -22.79 -10.91 7.07
CA ALA A 130 -22.59 -10.23 5.80
C ALA A 130 -21.12 -9.85 5.58
N PHE A 131 -20.47 -9.35 6.62
CA PHE A 131 -19.04 -9.02 6.62
C PHE A 131 -18.16 -10.23 6.29
N LEU A 132 -18.39 -11.36 6.96
CA LEU A 132 -17.64 -12.60 6.70
C LEU A 132 -17.88 -13.13 5.28
N ARG A 133 -19.11 -13.05 4.76
CA ARG A 133 -19.42 -13.41 3.37
C ARG A 133 -18.67 -12.52 2.39
N HIS A 134 -18.65 -11.21 2.63
CA HIS A 134 -17.91 -10.24 1.81
C HIS A 134 -16.40 -10.54 1.76
N LEU A 135 -15.80 -10.96 2.88
CA LEU A 135 -14.37 -11.32 2.93
C LEU A 135 -14.04 -12.73 2.39
N SER A 136 -15.03 -13.60 2.20
CA SER A 136 -14.84 -14.97 1.72
C SER A 136 -14.05 -15.06 0.40
N PRO A 137 -14.42 -14.35 -0.69
CA PRO A 137 -13.62 -14.36 -1.92
C PRO A 137 -12.21 -13.78 -1.72
N VAL A 138 -12.08 -12.78 -0.85
CA VAL A 138 -10.80 -12.10 -0.54
C VAL A 138 -9.81 -13.04 0.14
N ARG A 139 -10.29 -13.96 0.99
CA ARG A 139 -9.48 -14.99 1.65
C ARG A 139 -8.86 -15.98 0.65
N LYS A 140 -9.59 -16.33 -0.40
CA LYS A 140 -9.15 -17.28 -1.43
C LYS A 140 -8.20 -16.65 -2.45
N LYS A 141 -8.35 -15.34 -2.71
CA LYS A 141 -7.53 -14.59 -3.66
C LYS A 141 -6.05 -14.59 -3.29
N ARG A 142 -5.17 -14.59 -4.30
CA ARG A 142 -3.73 -14.36 -4.12
C ARG A 142 -3.48 -12.87 -3.91
N TRP A 143 -2.93 -12.51 -2.77
CA TRP A 143 -2.54 -11.12 -2.49
C TRP A 143 -1.18 -10.83 -3.09
N VAL A 144 -1.09 -9.74 -3.85
CA VAL A 144 0.11 -9.36 -4.60
C VAL A 144 0.96 -8.43 -3.75
N VAL A 145 2.18 -8.87 -3.47
CA VAL A 145 3.26 -8.04 -2.92
C VAL A 145 4.28 -7.85 -4.01
N TYR A 146 4.53 -6.59 -4.38
CA TYR A 146 5.52 -6.27 -5.41
C TYR A 146 6.87 -5.98 -4.75
N ALA A 147 7.89 -6.75 -5.10
CA ALA A 147 9.28 -6.46 -4.75
C ALA A 147 10.06 -6.19 -6.03
N LYS A 148 10.92 -5.17 -5.98
CA LYS A 148 11.89 -4.87 -7.02
C LYS A 148 13.29 -5.16 -6.46
N ALA A 149 14.23 -5.49 -7.36
CA ALA A 149 15.65 -5.52 -7.04
C ALA A 149 16.12 -4.23 -6.34
N PRO A 150 17.23 -4.30 -5.58
CA PRO A 150 17.80 -3.14 -4.90
C PRO A 150 18.01 -1.93 -5.82
N PHE A 151 17.98 -0.73 -5.24
CA PHE A 151 18.32 0.48 -5.97
C PHE A 151 19.79 0.48 -6.37
N ALA A 152 20.12 1.15 -7.48
CA ALA A 152 21.47 1.23 -8.01
C ALA A 152 22.41 2.16 -7.20
N GLY A 153 21.95 2.71 -6.07
CA GLY A 153 22.74 3.60 -5.22
C GLY A 153 21.86 4.53 -4.35
N PRO A 154 22.49 5.30 -3.44
CA PRO A 154 21.81 6.25 -2.55
C PRO A 154 21.00 7.32 -3.29
N GLU A 155 21.48 7.81 -4.44
CA GLU A 155 20.81 8.83 -5.26
C GLU A 155 19.48 8.30 -5.78
N ALA A 156 19.44 7.03 -6.19
CA ALA A 156 18.21 6.36 -6.64
C ALA A 156 17.22 6.16 -5.48
N VAL A 157 17.72 5.92 -4.25
CA VAL A 157 16.90 5.86 -3.03
C VAL A 157 16.31 7.23 -2.70
N LEU A 158 17.12 8.29 -2.74
CA LEU A 158 16.69 9.66 -2.48
C LEU A 158 15.66 10.12 -3.52
N ALA A 159 15.94 9.90 -4.80
CA ALA A 159 15.02 10.21 -5.89
C ALA A 159 13.72 9.41 -5.80
N TYR A 160 13.76 8.17 -5.28
CA TYR A 160 12.56 7.43 -4.96
C TYR A 160 11.83 8.12 -3.81
N LEU A 161 12.43 8.23 -2.63
CA LEU A 161 11.81 8.86 -1.47
C LEU A 161 11.15 10.20 -1.80
N SER A 162 11.86 11.13 -2.44
CA SER A 162 11.31 12.45 -2.78
C SER A 162 10.02 12.39 -3.60
N ARG A 163 9.91 11.45 -4.54
CA ARG A 163 8.69 11.23 -5.34
C ARG A 163 7.54 10.66 -4.52
N TYR A 164 7.82 9.82 -3.53
CA TYR A 164 6.79 9.14 -2.73
C TYR A 164 6.40 9.91 -1.46
N THR A 165 7.25 10.81 -0.97
CA THR A 165 6.99 11.64 0.21
C THR A 165 6.38 13.00 -0.14
N HIS A 166 6.74 13.66 -1.25
CA HIS A 166 6.21 15.01 -1.54
C HIS A 166 4.98 15.03 -2.44
N ARG A 167 4.76 13.99 -3.24
CA ARG A 167 3.65 14.00 -4.21
C ARG A 167 2.34 13.57 -3.56
N VAL A 168 1.28 14.29 -3.92
CA VAL A 168 -0.12 13.94 -3.65
C VAL A 168 -0.67 13.06 -4.78
N ALA A 169 -1.98 12.92 -4.88
CA ALA A 169 -2.69 12.06 -5.83
C ALA A 169 -2.25 12.21 -7.30
N ILE A 170 -1.85 13.43 -7.69
CA ILE A 170 -1.42 13.76 -9.04
C ILE A 170 -0.25 14.76 -8.99
N SER A 171 0.64 14.70 -9.98
CA SER A 171 1.73 15.67 -10.16
C SER A 171 1.40 16.64 -11.28
N ASN A 172 1.85 17.89 -11.17
CA ASN A 172 1.58 18.94 -12.16
C ASN A 172 1.94 18.53 -13.60
N SER A 173 3.05 17.81 -13.79
CA SER A 173 3.47 17.33 -15.11
C SER A 173 2.52 16.34 -15.80
N ARG A 174 1.51 15.84 -15.08
CA ARG A 174 0.45 14.97 -15.62
C ARG A 174 -0.77 15.76 -16.08
N LEU A 175 -0.97 16.99 -15.58
CA LEU A 175 -2.04 17.87 -16.05
C LEU A 175 -1.69 18.35 -17.46
N ILE A 176 -2.63 18.24 -18.38
CA ILE A 176 -2.46 18.61 -19.79
C ILE A 176 -3.21 19.90 -20.10
N ARG A 177 -4.47 19.98 -19.68
CA ARG A 177 -5.38 21.08 -20.02
C ARG A 177 -6.47 21.21 -18.95
N PHE A 178 -6.94 22.43 -18.76
CA PHE A 178 -8.15 22.76 -18.02
C PHE A 178 -8.90 23.83 -18.82
N ASP A 179 -10.12 23.52 -19.26
CA ASP A 179 -11.00 24.38 -20.06
C ASP A 179 -12.47 24.06 -19.73
N GLU A 180 -13.41 24.59 -20.51
CA GLU A 180 -14.86 24.39 -20.34
C GLU A 180 -15.32 22.92 -20.42
N THR A 181 -14.46 22.01 -20.91
CA THR A 181 -14.74 20.57 -20.94
C THR A 181 -14.25 19.83 -19.70
N GLY A 182 -13.52 20.51 -18.81
CA GLY A 182 -13.00 19.99 -17.56
C GLY A 182 -11.47 19.80 -17.53
N VAL A 183 -11.01 18.93 -16.64
CA VAL A 183 -9.58 18.72 -16.35
C VAL A 183 -9.06 17.49 -17.09
N THR A 184 -8.11 17.70 -17.99
CA THR A 184 -7.47 16.65 -18.81
C THR A 184 -6.10 16.28 -18.25
N PHE A 185 -5.84 14.99 -18.00
CA PHE A 185 -4.55 14.54 -17.47
C PHE A 185 -4.11 13.15 -17.96
N ARG A 186 -2.79 12.93 -17.97
CA ARG A 186 -2.17 11.63 -18.31
C ARG A 186 -2.28 10.65 -17.17
N TYR A 187 -2.65 9.40 -17.43
CA TYR A 187 -2.65 8.30 -16.47
C TYR A 187 -2.09 7.02 -17.07
N LYS A 188 -1.71 6.07 -16.21
CA LYS A 188 -1.28 4.73 -16.60
C LYS A 188 -2.44 3.76 -16.55
N ASP A 189 -2.82 3.22 -17.71
CA ASP A 189 -3.70 2.06 -17.80
C ASP A 189 -2.86 0.77 -17.75
N TYR A 190 -2.81 0.16 -16.57
CA TYR A 190 -1.99 -1.03 -16.35
C TYR A 190 -2.47 -2.26 -17.11
N ARG A 191 -3.69 -2.25 -17.66
CA ARG A 191 -4.25 -3.33 -18.51
C ARG A 191 -3.63 -3.32 -19.91
N ARG A 192 -3.06 -2.19 -20.34
CA ARG A 192 -2.40 -2.04 -21.63
C ARG A 192 -0.88 -2.28 -21.52
N PRO A 193 -0.26 -2.95 -22.50
CA PRO A 193 1.18 -3.17 -22.54
C PRO A 193 1.94 -1.95 -23.09
N GLY A 194 3.26 -1.94 -22.87
CA GLY A 194 4.17 -1.05 -23.59
C GLY A 194 3.87 0.45 -23.47
N ALA A 195 4.04 1.16 -24.58
CA ALA A 195 3.80 2.60 -24.70
C ALA A 195 2.31 2.96 -24.52
N ASP A 196 1.41 2.06 -24.96
CA ASP A 196 -0.05 2.23 -24.85
C ASP A 196 -0.56 2.27 -23.41
N ARG A 197 0.29 1.95 -22.44
CA ARG A 197 0.00 2.15 -21.02
C ARG A 197 -0.25 3.62 -20.69
N GLN A 198 0.37 4.58 -21.39
CA GLN A 198 0.14 5.99 -21.15
C GLN A 198 -1.13 6.42 -21.88
N GLN A 199 -2.13 6.85 -21.13
CA GLN A 199 -3.43 7.24 -21.65
C GLN A 199 -3.79 8.63 -21.12
N VAL A 200 -4.78 9.27 -21.74
CA VAL A 200 -5.32 10.57 -21.33
C VAL A 200 -6.78 10.39 -20.95
N MET A 201 -7.23 11.08 -19.91
CA MET A 201 -8.65 11.20 -19.59
C MET A 201 -8.99 12.65 -19.26
N THR A 202 -10.25 13.02 -19.51
CA THR A 202 -10.84 14.28 -19.09
C THR A 202 -11.93 13.97 -18.08
N LEU A 203 -11.95 14.70 -16.97
CA LEU A 203 -12.99 14.64 -15.94
C LEU A 203 -13.64 16.02 -15.83
N ALA A 204 -14.93 16.05 -15.53
CA ALA A 204 -15.58 17.26 -15.02
C ALA A 204 -14.84 17.76 -13.76
N GLU A 205 -14.89 19.06 -13.52
CA GLU A 205 -14.15 19.74 -12.45
C GLU A 205 -14.49 19.17 -11.07
N ASP A 206 -15.77 18.94 -10.82
CA ASP A 206 -16.30 18.40 -9.57
C ASP A 206 -15.83 16.96 -9.33
N GLU A 207 -15.81 16.10 -10.34
CA GLU A 207 -15.29 14.73 -10.25
C GLU A 207 -13.76 14.72 -10.09
N PHE A 208 -13.04 15.64 -10.74
CA PHE A 208 -11.60 15.80 -10.52
C PHE A 208 -11.31 16.18 -9.06
N ILE A 209 -12.02 17.18 -8.53
CA ILE A 209 -11.91 17.62 -7.13
C ILE A 209 -12.30 16.47 -6.20
N ARG A 210 -13.43 15.80 -6.44
CA ARG A 210 -13.87 14.64 -5.66
C ARG A 210 -12.78 13.58 -5.57
N ARG A 211 -12.20 13.15 -6.70
CA ARG A 211 -11.10 12.17 -6.73
C ARG A 211 -9.88 12.66 -5.97
N PHE A 212 -9.50 13.93 -6.13
CA PHE A 212 -8.38 14.50 -5.39
C PHE A 212 -8.61 14.42 -3.86
N LEU A 213 -9.80 14.80 -3.41
CA LEU A 213 -10.18 14.83 -1.99
C LEU A 213 -10.31 13.43 -1.37
N LEU A 214 -10.51 12.37 -2.16
CA LEU A 214 -10.49 10.97 -1.66
C LEU A 214 -9.21 10.65 -0.89
N HIS A 215 -8.11 11.33 -1.20
CA HIS A 215 -6.77 11.04 -0.70
C HIS A 215 -6.34 11.89 0.48
N ILE A 216 -7.22 12.78 0.96
CA ILE A 216 -7.00 13.46 2.24
C ILE A 216 -7.00 12.42 3.36
N LEU A 217 -5.93 12.45 4.16
CA LEU A 217 -5.74 11.57 5.30
C LEU A 217 -6.42 12.15 6.55
N PRO A 218 -6.84 11.30 7.51
CA PRO A 218 -7.34 11.77 8.79
C PRO A 218 -6.34 12.70 9.49
N ARG A 219 -6.85 13.65 10.26
CA ARG A 219 -6.01 14.58 11.05
C ARG A 219 -5.07 13.79 11.96
N GLY A 220 -3.80 14.20 12.01
CA GLY A 220 -2.77 13.55 12.82
C GLY A 220 -2.28 12.20 12.28
N PHE A 221 -2.75 11.75 11.11
CA PHE A 221 -2.32 10.47 10.56
C PHE A 221 -0.93 10.59 9.92
N HIS A 222 0.06 9.94 10.52
CA HIS A 222 1.43 9.87 9.98
C HIS A 222 1.49 8.97 8.74
N ARG A 223 1.68 9.60 7.57
CA ARG A 223 1.83 8.95 6.26
C ARG A 223 3.16 8.21 6.09
N ILE A 224 4.20 8.61 6.83
CA ILE A 224 5.52 7.97 6.80
C ILE A 224 5.78 7.41 8.20
N ARG A 225 6.23 6.16 8.28
CA ARG A 225 6.50 5.46 9.53
C ARG A 225 7.74 4.60 9.40
N HIS A 226 8.44 4.42 10.52
CA HIS A 226 9.64 3.59 10.58
C HIS A 226 9.40 2.35 11.45
N TYR A 227 10.05 1.24 11.09
CA TYR A 227 9.93 -0.04 11.79
C TYR A 227 11.28 -0.76 11.85
N GLY A 228 11.41 -1.68 12.81
CA GLY A 228 12.63 -2.48 12.98
C GLY A 228 13.80 -1.60 13.41
N LEU A 229 14.95 -1.75 12.76
CA LEU A 229 16.17 -0.99 13.11
C LEU A 229 16.08 0.54 12.92
N LEU A 230 15.02 1.03 12.28
CA LEU A 230 14.79 2.46 12.06
C LEU A 230 13.70 3.05 12.97
N ALA A 231 13.12 2.23 13.85
CA ALA A 231 12.03 2.62 14.75
C ALA A 231 12.52 3.38 15.99
#